data_AF-A0A5C7JJV6-F1
#
_entry.id   AF-A0A5C7JJV6-F1
#
_cell.length_a   1.000
_cell.length_b   1.000
_cell.length_c   1.000
_cell.angle_alpha   90.00
_cell.angle_beta   90.00
_cell.angle_gamma   90.00
#
_symmetry.space_group_name_H-M   'P 1'
#
loop_
_entity.id
_entity.type
_entity.pdbx_description
1 polymer ?
#
loop_
_entity_poly.entity_id
_entity_poly.type
_entity_poly.pdbx_seq_one_letter_code
_entity_poly.pdbx_strand_id
1 'polypeptide(L)'
;MALKILTQISTDKDITSEAYVRIVNYNINKAGMANFSTQTFLNEADAAQTINIALNSKIDVSFNVPLTKEVEETITVMKPVQKEVEISQTIPNPNYGQEGEPETITVTETVIQTTLEPVEEIVTKSVPDLSMVAGQDIFEFAYGKLKERLGEFFGIENIVDC
;
A
#
# COMPACT_ATOMS: atom_id res chain seq x y z
N MET A 1 10.50 12.75 -26.29
CA MET A 1 10.73 11.52 -25.52
C MET A 1 9.58 10.58 -25.79
N ALA A 2 9.91 9.40 -26.29
CA ALA A 2 9.05 8.24 -26.40
C ALA A 2 9.92 6.98 -26.23
N LEU A 3 9.28 5.82 -26.15
CA LEU A 3 9.95 4.52 -26.14
C LEU A 3 9.56 3.76 -27.40
N LYS A 4 10.55 3.24 -28.09
CA LYS A 4 10.38 2.35 -29.23
C LYS A 4 10.48 0.90 -28.79
N ILE A 5 9.47 0.11 -29.14
CA ILE A 5 9.43 -1.35 -28.99
C ILE A 5 9.94 -1.96 -30.29
N LEU A 6 10.95 -2.82 -30.24
CA LEU A 6 11.62 -3.48 -31.37
C LEU A 6 11.24 -4.96 -31.53
N THR A 7 10.06 -5.33 -31.04
CA THR A 7 9.52 -6.68 -31.20
C THR A 7 8.14 -6.62 -31.85
N GLN A 8 7.72 -7.75 -32.41
CA GLN A 8 6.42 -7.84 -33.04
C GLN A 8 5.32 -7.66 -32.01
N ILE A 9 4.45 -6.66 -32.23
CA ILE A 9 3.29 -6.41 -31.40
C ILE A 9 2.02 -6.46 -32.24
N SER A 10 0.95 -7.00 -31.66
CA SER A 10 -0.38 -6.98 -32.24
C SER A 10 -1.16 -5.82 -31.65
N THR A 11 -1.61 -4.89 -32.47
CA THR A 11 -2.47 -3.79 -32.05
C THR A 11 -3.90 -3.98 -32.55
N ASP A 12 -4.82 -3.14 -32.11
CA ASP A 12 -6.18 -3.07 -32.64
C ASP A 12 -6.25 -2.72 -34.14
N LYS A 13 -5.18 -2.14 -34.70
CA LYS A 13 -5.12 -1.72 -36.11
C LYS A 13 -4.41 -2.71 -37.00
N ASP A 14 -3.26 -3.20 -36.57
CA ASP A 14 -2.47 -4.18 -37.32
C ASP A 14 -1.40 -4.84 -36.43
N ILE A 15 -0.76 -5.86 -36.98
CA ILE A 15 0.47 -6.44 -36.42
C ILE A 15 1.66 -5.67 -37.00
N THR A 16 2.47 -5.09 -36.14
CA THR A 16 3.66 -4.30 -36.51
C THR A 16 4.90 -4.88 -35.88
N SER A 17 6.06 -4.71 -36.53
CA SER A 17 7.37 -5.09 -36.01
C SER A 17 7.95 -4.08 -35.03
N GLU A 18 7.35 -2.88 -34.96
CA GLU A 18 7.76 -1.82 -34.06
C GLU A 18 6.56 -1.03 -33.55
N ALA A 19 6.72 -0.38 -32.39
CA ALA A 19 5.72 0.54 -31.87
C ALA A 19 6.36 1.64 -31.04
N TYR A 20 5.70 2.79 -30.99
CA TYR A 20 6.15 3.95 -30.24
C TYR A 20 5.17 4.23 -29.12
N VAL A 21 5.63 4.21 -27.88
CA VAL A 21 4.85 4.49 -26.68
C VAL A 21 5.34 5.78 -26.06
N ARG A 22 4.44 6.72 -25.80
CA ARG A 22 4.77 7.99 -25.14
C ARG A 22 3.83 8.29 -24.00
N ILE A 23 4.32 9.03 -23.02
CA ILE A 23 3.53 9.58 -21.92
C ILE A 23 2.99 10.94 -22.36
N VAL A 24 1.68 11.13 -22.23
CA VAL A 24 0.97 12.33 -22.71
C VAL A 24 0.67 13.29 -21.58
N ASN A 25 0.30 12.76 -20.42
CA ASN A 25 0.01 13.54 -19.23
C ASN A 25 0.22 12.69 -17.98
N TYR A 26 0.22 13.37 -16.84
CA TYR A 26 0.24 12.74 -15.53
C TYR A 26 -0.70 13.46 -14.56
N ASN A 27 -1.13 12.76 -13.53
CA ASN A 27 -1.70 13.35 -12.33
C ASN A 27 -1.09 12.70 -11.08
N ILE A 28 -1.06 13.43 -9.97
CA ILE A 28 -0.65 12.88 -8.68
C ILE A 28 -1.75 13.22 -7.68
N ASN A 29 -2.33 12.20 -7.06
CA ASN A 29 -3.39 12.41 -6.07
C ASN A 29 -2.80 12.65 -4.67
N LYS A 30 -3.65 13.14 -3.76
CA LYS A 30 -3.25 13.40 -2.36
C LYS A 30 -2.84 12.12 -1.60
N ALA A 31 -3.25 10.94 -2.08
CA ALA A 31 -2.85 9.66 -1.51
C ALA A 31 -1.47 9.19 -1.99
N GLY A 32 -0.74 10.01 -2.77
CA GLY A 32 0.59 9.66 -3.26
C GLY A 32 0.56 8.68 -4.42
N MET A 33 -0.53 8.56 -5.18
CA MET A 33 -0.56 7.77 -6.40
C MET A 33 -0.34 8.67 -7.61
N ALA A 34 0.70 8.38 -8.39
CA ALA A 34 0.93 9.02 -9.68
C ALA A 34 0.32 8.17 -10.80
N ASN A 35 -0.57 8.75 -11.60
CA ASN A 35 -1.11 8.13 -12.80
C ASN A 35 -0.50 8.78 -14.04
N PHE A 36 -0.01 7.96 -14.96
CA PHE A 36 0.58 8.39 -16.22
C PHE A 36 -0.24 7.84 -17.37
N SER A 37 -0.74 8.72 -18.25
CA SER A 37 -1.46 8.29 -19.44
C SER A 37 -0.48 8.08 -20.59
N THR A 38 -0.60 6.94 -21.27
CA THR A 38 0.24 6.59 -22.41
C THR A 38 -0.55 6.64 -23.72
N GLN A 39 0.17 6.80 -24.82
CA GLN A 39 -0.34 6.60 -26.18
C GLN A 39 0.65 5.77 -26.96
N THR A 40 0.12 4.82 -27.72
CA THR A 40 0.90 3.93 -28.56
C THR A 40 0.61 4.22 -30.03
N PHE A 41 1.64 4.17 -30.86
CA PHE A 41 1.61 4.42 -32.30
C PHE A 41 2.37 3.30 -33.03
N LEU A 42 1.99 3.02 -34.27
CA LEU A 42 2.64 1.98 -35.08
C LEU A 42 4.04 2.40 -35.56
N ASN A 43 4.26 3.71 -35.75
CA ASN A 43 5.51 4.26 -36.25
C ASN A 43 5.75 5.67 -35.70
N GLU A 44 6.96 6.19 -35.90
CA GLU A 44 7.39 7.49 -35.39
C GLU A 44 6.64 8.67 -36.03
N ALA A 45 6.31 8.56 -37.32
CA ALA A 45 5.65 9.63 -38.06
C ALA A 45 4.23 9.89 -37.53
N ASP A 46 3.49 8.82 -37.21
CA ASP A 46 2.18 8.89 -36.56
C ASP A 46 2.30 9.49 -35.15
N ALA A 47 3.34 9.11 -34.39
CA ALA A 47 3.60 9.64 -33.06
C ALA A 47 3.90 11.14 -33.07
N ALA A 48 4.66 11.62 -34.06
CA ALA A 48 4.99 13.04 -34.23
C ALA A 48 3.77 13.89 -34.57
N GLN A 49 2.84 13.34 -35.37
CA GLN A 49 1.62 14.03 -35.78
C GLN A 49 0.45 13.84 -34.82
N THR A 50 0.60 13.00 -33.79
CA THR A 50 -0.49 12.68 -32.84
C THR A 50 -1.69 11.97 -33.48
N ILE A 51 -1.47 11.32 -34.63
CA ILE A 51 -2.52 10.66 -35.39
C ILE A 51 -2.43 9.15 -35.22
N ASN A 52 -3.50 8.44 -35.58
CA ASN A 52 -3.48 6.99 -35.68
C ASN A 52 -3.07 6.20 -34.42
N ILE A 53 -3.46 6.66 -33.22
CA ILE A 53 -3.27 5.92 -31.95
C ILE A 53 -3.69 4.45 -32.12
N ALA A 54 -2.79 3.52 -31.77
CA ALA A 54 -2.98 2.09 -31.86
C ALA A 54 -3.01 1.50 -30.44
N LEU A 55 -4.07 0.79 -30.09
CA LEU A 55 -4.25 0.19 -28.78
C LEU A 55 -3.63 -1.22 -28.76
N ASN A 56 -3.04 -1.59 -27.63
CA ASN A 56 -2.50 -2.92 -27.40
C ASN A 56 -2.87 -3.35 -25.98
N SER A 57 -3.34 -4.57 -25.79
CA SER A 57 -3.81 -5.06 -24.49
C SER A 57 -2.71 -5.25 -23.44
N LYS A 58 -1.44 -5.34 -23.86
CA LYS A 58 -0.26 -5.40 -22.97
C LYS A 58 0.35 -4.04 -22.69
N ILE A 59 -0.02 -3.01 -23.45
CA ILE A 59 0.45 -1.63 -23.24
C ILE A 59 -0.71 -0.85 -22.65
N ASP A 60 -0.68 -0.69 -21.33
CA ASP A 60 -1.76 0.01 -20.64
C ASP A 60 -1.87 1.46 -21.10
N VAL A 61 -3.10 1.89 -21.39
CA VAL A 61 -3.44 3.30 -21.71
C VAL A 61 -3.09 4.24 -20.55
N SER A 62 -2.98 3.70 -19.34
CA SER A 62 -2.39 4.41 -18.21
C SER A 62 -1.76 3.43 -17.22
N PHE A 63 -0.68 3.84 -16.55
CA PHE A 63 -0.09 3.08 -15.46
C PHE A 63 0.03 3.93 -14.20
N ASN A 64 0.02 3.25 -13.05
CA ASN A 64 0.11 3.88 -11.74
C ASN A 64 1.45 3.59 -11.10
N VAL A 65 2.06 4.60 -10.49
CA VAL A 65 3.28 4.47 -9.69
C VAL A 65 2.97 4.99 -8.28
N PRO A 66 3.10 4.16 -7.23
CA PRO A 66 2.95 4.63 -5.86
C PRO A 66 4.16 5.48 -5.47
N LEU A 67 3.89 6.71 -5.07
CA LEU A 67 4.81 7.66 -4.45
C LEU A 67 4.47 7.73 -2.97
N THR A 68 4.76 6.63 -2.26
CA THR A 68 4.43 6.45 -0.85
C THR A 68 5.62 5.85 -0.11
N LYS A 69 5.73 6.18 1.19
CA LYS A 69 6.67 5.53 2.10
C LYS A 69 5.93 4.91 3.28
N GLU A 70 6.53 3.88 3.87
CA GLU A 70 6.04 3.31 5.12
C GLU A 70 6.54 4.13 6.30
N VAL A 71 5.65 4.42 7.25
CA VAL A 71 5.94 5.09 8.51
C VAL A 71 5.32 4.27 9.63
N GLU A 72 6.12 4.04 10.67
CA GLU A 72 5.68 3.38 11.89
C GLU A 72 5.04 4.42 12.83
N GLU A 73 3.85 4.10 13.33
CA GLU A 73 3.14 4.91 14.33
C GLU A 73 2.86 4.03 15.56
N THR A 74 3.32 4.47 16.72
CA THR A 74 2.98 3.84 17.99
C THR A 74 1.59 4.31 18.41
N ILE A 75 0.65 3.37 18.49
CA ILE A 75 -0.69 3.61 19.01
C ILE A 75 -0.84 2.89 20.36
N THR A 76 -1.63 3.48 21.25
CA THR A 76 -2.02 2.83 22.50
C THR A 76 -3.37 2.17 22.32
N VAL A 77 -3.42 0.84 22.39
CA VAL A 77 -4.68 0.07 22.31
C VAL A 77 -4.99 -0.58 23.65
N MET A 78 -6.28 -0.62 24.01
CA MET A 78 -6.71 -1.33 25.22
C MET A 78 -6.86 -2.81 24.91
N LYS A 79 -6.05 -3.66 25.56
CA LYS A 79 -6.10 -5.11 25.40
C LYS A 79 -6.51 -5.81 26.69
N PRO A 80 -7.28 -6.92 26.61
CA PRO A 80 -7.58 -7.74 27.77
C PRO A 80 -6.32 -8.47 28.24
N VAL A 81 -5.86 -8.15 29.46
CA VAL A 81 -4.75 -8.82 30.14
C VAL A 81 -5.31 -9.54 31.36
N GLN A 82 -4.90 -10.79 31.58
CA GLN A 82 -5.28 -11.55 32.78
C GLN A 82 -4.38 -11.15 33.95
N LYS A 83 -4.98 -10.80 35.09
CA LYS A 83 -4.27 -10.48 36.33
C LYS A 83 -4.88 -11.23 37.51
N GLU A 84 -4.04 -11.65 38.43
CA GLU A 84 -4.45 -12.15 39.72
C GLU A 84 -4.86 -10.97 40.60
N VAL A 85 -6.13 -10.95 41.03
CA VAL A 85 -6.69 -9.95 41.93
C VAL A 85 -7.15 -10.67 43.18
N GLU A 86 -6.73 -10.19 44.34
CA GLU A 86 -7.22 -10.67 45.63
C GLU A 86 -8.57 -10.04 45.95
N ILE A 87 -9.62 -10.87 46.04
CA ILE A 87 -10.96 -10.46 46.42
C ILE A 87 -11.18 -10.94 47.86
N SER A 88 -11.40 -10.00 48.78
CA SER A 88 -11.80 -10.33 50.15
C SER A 88 -13.32 -10.36 50.25
N GLN A 89 -13.87 -11.50 50.66
CA GLN A 89 -15.28 -11.67 50.97
C GLN A 89 -15.47 -11.97 52.45
N THR A 90 -16.44 -11.32 53.05
CA THR A 90 -16.81 -11.51 54.45
C THR A 90 -17.93 -12.55 54.51
N ILE A 91 -17.63 -13.76 54.98
CA ILE A 91 -18.61 -14.85 55.12
C ILE A 91 -18.95 -15.09 56.60
N PRO A 92 -20.18 -15.56 56.91
CA PRO A 92 -20.54 -15.93 58.27
C PRO A 92 -19.64 -17.08 58.75
N ASN A 93 -19.09 -16.99 59.96
CA ASN A 93 -18.25 -18.04 60.52
C ASN A 93 -19.09 -19.33 60.69
N PRO A 94 -18.76 -20.44 60.01
CA PRO A 94 -19.54 -21.68 60.09
C PRO A 94 -19.40 -22.37 61.46
N ASN A 95 -18.39 -22.00 62.25
CA ASN A 95 -18.26 -22.43 63.64
C ASN A 95 -18.93 -21.37 64.53
N TYR A 96 -20.23 -21.54 64.77
CA TYR A 96 -20.95 -20.79 65.79
C TYR A 96 -20.25 -20.95 67.14
N GLY A 97 -19.55 -19.91 67.58
CA GLY A 97 -19.36 -19.67 69.01
C GLY A 97 -20.75 -19.52 69.61
N GLN A 98 -21.06 -20.33 70.62
CA GLN A 98 -22.33 -20.27 71.30
C GLN A 98 -22.61 -18.85 71.82
N GLU A 99 -23.87 -18.43 71.70
CA GLU A 99 -24.43 -17.14 72.15
C GLU A 99 -23.91 -15.86 71.47
N GLY A 100 -24.68 -15.42 70.46
CA GLY A 100 -25.13 -14.01 70.41
C GLY A 100 -24.18 -12.96 69.85
N GLU A 101 -23.69 -13.13 68.61
CA GLU A 101 -23.53 -12.09 67.58
C GLU A 101 -23.00 -12.77 66.30
N PRO A 102 -23.37 -12.32 65.07
CA PRO A 102 -22.84 -12.93 63.86
C PRO A 102 -21.36 -12.57 63.67
N GLU A 103 -20.46 -13.44 64.12
CA GLU A 103 -19.04 -13.32 63.77
C GLU A 103 -18.85 -13.59 62.28
N THR A 104 -18.24 -12.64 61.58
CA THR A 104 -17.89 -12.79 60.18
C THR A 104 -16.38 -13.00 60.03
N ILE A 105 -15.98 -13.95 59.21
CA ILE A 105 -14.58 -14.15 58.83
C ILE A 105 -14.32 -13.50 57.47
N THR A 106 -13.15 -12.87 57.29
CA THR A 106 -12.71 -12.36 55.99
C THR A 106 -11.92 -13.44 55.28
N VAL A 107 -12.43 -13.91 54.15
CA VAL A 107 -11.75 -14.86 53.27
C VAL A 107 -11.21 -14.09 52.08
N THR A 108 -9.89 -14.15 51.87
CA THR A 108 -9.25 -13.59 50.67
C THR A 108 -9.04 -14.69 49.65
N GLU A 109 -9.61 -14.53 48.47
CA GLU A 109 -9.45 -15.44 47.33
C GLU A 109 -8.73 -14.74 46.19
N THR A 110 -7.71 -15.38 45.62
CA THR A 110 -7.01 -14.88 44.43
C THR A 110 -7.78 -15.32 43.19
N VAL A 111 -8.39 -14.38 42.48
CA VAL A 111 -9.17 -14.64 41.27
C VAL A 111 -8.44 -14.06 40.06
N ILE A 112 -8.40 -14.80 38.96
CA ILE A 112 -7.89 -14.27 37.69
C ILE A 112 -8.97 -13.41 37.06
N GLN A 113 -8.75 -12.10 37.03
CA GLN A 113 -9.62 -11.14 36.38
C GLN A 113 -9.01 -10.66 35.06
N THR A 114 -9.84 -10.54 34.02
CA THR A 114 -9.43 -9.90 32.77
C THR A 114 -9.64 -8.40 32.90
N THR A 115 -8.55 -7.62 32.83
CA THR A 115 -8.58 -6.15 32.87
C THR A 115 -8.07 -5.58 31.55
N LEU A 116 -8.71 -4.51 31.05
CA LEU A 116 -8.26 -3.80 29.86
C LEU A 116 -7.09 -2.89 30.22
N GLU A 117 -5.93 -3.12 29.61
CA GLU A 117 -4.72 -2.32 29.83
C GLU A 117 -4.23 -1.65 28.55
N PRO A 118 -3.67 -0.43 28.64
CA PRO A 118 -3.05 0.23 27.51
C PRO A 118 -1.77 -0.51 27.10
N VAL A 119 -1.74 -1.04 25.89
CA VAL A 119 -0.58 -1.68 25.28
C VAL A 119 -0.15 -0.83 24.09
N GLU A 120 1.13 -0.50 24.02
CA GLU A 120 1.73 0.15 22.85
C GLU A 120 1.87 -0.87 21.72
N GLU A 121 1.31 -0.55 20.57
CA GLU A 121 1.48 -1.31 19.33
C GLU A 121 2.08 -0.43 18.25
N ILE A 122 3.04 -0.99 17.52
CA ILE A 122 3.61 -0.36 16.33
C ILE A 122 2.73 -0.76 15.15
N VAL A 123 2.14 0.23 14.48
CA VAL A 123 1.39 0.04 13.25
C VAL A 123 2.12 0.69 12.10
N THR A 124 2.34 -0.07 11.03
CA THR A 124 2.90 0.45 9.78
C THR A 124 1.78 1.10 8.96
N LYS A 125 1.96 2.36 8.58
CA LYS A 125 1.07 3.10 7.69
C LYS A 125 1.82 3.56 6.45
N SER A 126 1.18 3.44 5.29
CA SER A 126 1.69 4.02 4.05
C SER A 126 1.22 5.47 3.94
N VAL A 127 2.17 6.41 3.81
CA VAL A 127 1.90 7.84 3.67
C VAL A 127 2.46 8.36 2.34
N PRO A 128 1.83 9.38 1.73
CA PRO A 128 2.35 10.01 0.51
C PRO A 128 3.78 10.54 0.72
N ASP A 129 4.67 10.23 -0.21
CA ASP A 129 6.04 10.75 -0.23
C ASP A 129 6.49 11.03 -1.67
N LEU A 130 6.70 12.31 -1.96
CA LEU A 130 7.16 12.78 -3.27
C LEU A 130 8.68 12.92 -3.36
N SER A 131 9.42 12.49 -2.34
CA SER A 131 10.88 12.54 -2.32
C SER A 131 11.50 11.89 -3.56
N MET A 132 10.89 10.80 -4.07
CA MET A 132 11.34 10.08 -5.25
C MET A 132 11.30 10.91 -6.54
N VAL A 133 10.47 11.95 -6.62
CA VAL A 133 10.32 12.81 -7.82
C VAL A 133 10.77 14.24 -7.56
N ALA A 134 11.22 14.54 -6.33
CA ALA A 134 11.66 15.87 -5.95
C ALA A 134 12.99 16.22 -6.64
N GLY A 135 13.00 17.32 -7.38
CA GLY A 135 14.21 17.85 -8.03
C GLY A 135 14.59 17.18 -9.36
N GLN A 136 13.74 16.30 -9.91
CA GLN A 136 13.91 15.71 -11.24
C GLN A 136 12.68 15.95 -12.12
N ASP A 137 12.83 15.76 -13.43
CA ASP A 137 11.71 15.78 -14.36
C ASP A 137 10.82 14.55 -14.13
N ILE A 138 9.53 14.79 -13.88
CA ILE A 138 8.53 13.75 -13.65
C ILE A 138 8.38 12.83 -14.87
N PHE A 139 8.57 13.33 -16.09
CA PHE A 139 8.52 12.52 -17.30
C PHE A 139 9.75 11.63 -17.42
N GLU A 140 10.93 12.09 -17.05
CA GLU A 140 12.15 11.27 -17.03
C GLU A 140 11.99 10.10 -16.05
N PHE A 141 11.52 10.39 -14.83
CA PHE A 141 11.16 9.36 -13.85
C PHE A 141 10.13 8.37 -14.40
N ALA A 142 9.06 8.89 -15.00
CA ALA A 142 7.97 8.07 -15.52
C ALA A 142 8.38 7.22 -16.72
N TYR A 143 9.26 7.71 -17.59
CA TYR A 143 9.81 6.94 -18.70
C TYR A 143 10.69 5.80 -18.21
N GLY A 144 11.46 5.99 -17.13
CA GLY A 144 12.16 4.90 -16.45
C GLY A 144 11.20 3.80 -16.00
N LYS A 145 10.08 4.16 -15.36
CA LYS A 145 9.05 3.20 -14.93
C LYS A 145 8.28 2.55 -16.07
N LEU A 146 7.99 3.31 -17.13
CA LEU A 146 7.35 2.76 -18.33
C LEU A 146 8.28 1.76 -19.02
N LYS A 147 9.58 2.05 -19.09
CA LYS A 147 10.59 1.15 -19.67
C LYS A 147 10.72 -0.15 -18.89
N GLU A 148 10.76 -0.10 -17.55
CA GLU A 148 10.69 -1.29 -16.69
C GLU A 148 9.46 -2.15 -17.03
N ARG A 149 8.26 -1.53 -17.03
CA ARG A 149 6.99 -2.22 -17.30
C ARG A 149 6.92 -2.82 -18.70
N LEU A 150 7.34 -2.09 -19.74
CA LEU A 150 7.39 -2.61 -21.10
C LEU A 150 8.43 -3.73 -21.23
N GLY A 151 9.55 -3.63 -20.51
CA GLY A 151 10.58 -4.66 -20.46
C GLY A 151 10.07 -5.99 -19.89
N GLU A 152 9.16 -5.98 -18.92
CA GLU A 152 8.53 -7.20 -18.38
C GLU A 152 7.72 -7.97 -19.45
N PHE A 153 7.11 -7.26 -20.41
CA PHE A 153 6.26 -7.88 -21.43
C PHE A 153 6.98 -8.19 -22.74
N PHE A 154 7.97 -7.38 -23.11
CA PHE A 154 8.59 -7.41 -24.44
C PHE A 154 10.10 -7.67 -24.42
N GLY A 155 10.72 -7.75 -23.24
CA GLY A 155 12.17 -7.84 -23.07
C GLY A 155 12.81 -6.45 -23.09
N ILE A 156 13.64 -6.14 -22.09
CA ILE A 156 14.24 -4.81 -21.90
C ILE A 156 15.17 -4.43 -23.07
N GLU A 157 15.78 -5.42 -23.71
CA GLU A 157 16.62 -5.28 -24.89
C GLU A 157 15.85 -4.78 -26.13
N ASN A 158 14.54 -4.98 -26.13
CA ASN A 158 13.66 -4.54 -27.22
C ASN A 158 13.05 -3.16 -26.95
N ILE A 159 13.42 -2.46 -25.86
CA ILE A 159 12.90 -1.13 -25.52
C ILE A 159 14.00 -0.08 -25.64
N VAL A 160 13.88 0.81 -26.62
CA VAL A 160 14.86 1.85 -26.95
C VAL A 160 14.27 3.24 -26.74
N ASP A 161 15.06 4.15 -26.16
CA ASP A 161 14.66 5.55 -25.96
C ASP A 161 14.73 6.33 -27.29
N CYS A 162 13.71 7.15 -27.58
CA CYS A 162 13.63 8.00 -28.76
C CYS A 162 13.18 9.45 -28.48
#